data_AF-A0A7C3EM12-F1
#
_entry.id   AF-A0A7C3EM12-F1
#
_cell.length_a   1.000
_cell.length_b   1.000
_cell.length_c   1.000
_cell.angle_alpha   90.00
_cell.angle_beta   90.00
_cell.angle_gamma   90.00
#
_symmetry.space_group_name_H-M   'P 1'
#
loop_
_entity.id
_entity.type
_entity.pdbx_description
1 polymer ?
#
loop_
_entity_poly.entity_id
_entity_poly.type
_entity_poly.pdbx_seq_one_letter_code
_entity_poly.pdbx_strand_id
1 'polypeptide(L)'
;MILLIQPPFVQLNAPYPSLYYLRSFLEQRGYIVQVDDHSIALFHRIFSRPGLERIFADASERLSSGPALPPQAESIAHRYLSEQDLWLAHIERLIAFLQVKDREYAHFLALCNNTLPLGPRAEALLSAHDYAILPDQAAILASTMLADLADFITVLLDPTFSLVKYADSLAASIRDFSPVASALEGYILKTFYDPLLEETWNRYPQAPELLGLTIPFPGCLAGALYAGRSAKHHYSQELPVIAGGGYVTTELRHIRARAFFDYIDFLAYDRGYGALQSVLDVLNKPQEGNQNGDSETAPALHHCICRTRSGNLAGSADTNLAPYEELDRQATKEVYPDYRGIPFDRYILPVDDTNPMHRLWTEGRWLKAYLAHGCYWHACAFCDVQLDYIRGFQPVPVEPLFKHLVQQAQGTGIRGIHLVDEAAPVASLIELALLNRDAGLPLTFWGNIRFERAFTPDVAALLAAGGLLGVSGGIEVASEAGFKRLGKGIGLTDVVSSCAAFKEAGILTHAYLIFGYWDQDEQEIIDAAETLRQLFAAGLIDSAFWHKFVLTRHSRIYRELEQGRHKDLAVID
;
A
#
# COMPACT_ATOMS: atom_id res chain seq x y z
N MET A 1 10.41 -13.40 -21.41
CA MET A 1 9.60 -13.38 -20.17
C MET A 1 9.79 -12.05 -19.48
N ILE A 2 8.74 -11.48 -18.90
CA ILE A 2 8.80 -10.30 -18.02
C ILE A 2 8.63 -10.75 -16.58
N LEU A 3 9.50 -10.27 -15.68
CA LEU A 3 9.41 -10.54 -14.25
C LEU A 3 8.94 -9.29 -13.53
N LEU A 4 7.87 -9.40 -12.75
CA LEU A 4 7.32 -8.33 -11.93
C LEU A 4 7.56 -8.66 -10.45
N ILE A 5 8.09 -7.72 -9.68
CA ILE A 5 8.40 -7.91 -8.26
C ILE A 5 7.67 -6.87 -7.42
N GLN A 6 7.04 -7.35 -6.34
CA GLN A 6 6.56 -6.53 -5.24
C GLN A 6 7.67 -6.41 -4.19
N PRO A 7 8.41 -5.29 -4.10
CA PRO A 7 9.51 -5.14 -3.16
C PRO A 7 9.02 -5.07 -1.71
N PRO A 8 9.82 -5.52 -0.74
CA PRO A 8 9.48 -5.49 0.67
C PRO A 8 9.62 -4.07 1.26
N PHE A 9 8.88 -3.69 2.30
CA PHE A 9 7.63 -4.32 2.77
C PHE A 9 6.41 -3.55 2.27
N VAL A 10 5.37 -4.31 1.96
CA VAL A 10 4.01 -3.85 1.67
C VAL A 10 3.04 -4.82 2.37
N GLN A 11 1.86 -4.32 2.74
CA GLN A 11 0.67 -5.07 3.22
C GLN A 11 0.84 -6.59 3.31
N LEU A 12 0.93 -7.13 4.53
CA LEU A 12 1.21 -8.55 4.79
C LEU A 12 -0.02 -9.47 4.71
N ASN A 13 -1.21 -8.90 4.54
CA ASN A 13 -2.49 -9.60 4.51
C ASN A 13 -3.07 -9.84 3.11
N ALA A 14 -2.57 -9.11 2.12
CA ALA A 14 -3.02 -9.28 0.74
C ALA A 14 -1.99 -8.74 -0.25
N PRO A 15 -1.91 -9.33 -1.46
CA PRO A 15 -1.11 -8.79 -2.54
C PRO A 15 -1.49 -7.35 -2.87
N TYR A 16 -0.51 -6.54 -3.29
CA TYR A 16 -0.78 -5.20 -3.83
C TYR A 16 -1.26 -5.30 -5.29
N PRO A 17 -2.29 -4.55 -5.73
CA PRO A 17 -3.01 -4.87 -6.96
C PRO A 17 -2.25 -4.57 -8.25
N SER A 18 -1.34 -3.60 -8.28
CA SER A 18 -0.75 -3.07 -9.53
C SER A 18 -0.13 -4.14 -10.42
N LEU A 19 0.67 -5.05 -9.85
CA LEU A 19 1.35 -6.09 -10.64
C LEU A 19 0.38 -7.09 -11.28
N TYR A 20 -0.78 -7.31 -10.67
CA TYR A 20 -1.78 -8.26 -11.17
C TYR A 20 -2.64 -7.65 -12.29
N TYR A 21 -2.80 -6.33 -12.31
CA TYR A 21 -3.28 -5.61 -13.49
C TYR A 21 -2.23 -5.63 -14.62
N LEU A 22 -0.97 -5.32 -14.30
CA LEU A 22 0.11 -5.34 -15.30
C LEU A 22 0.33 -6.73 -15.90
N ARG A 23 0.19 -7.79 -15.09
CA ARG A 23 0.22 -9.18 -15.56
C ARG A 23 -0.83 -9.40 -16.64
N SER A 24 -2.10 -9.11 -16.36
CA SER A 24 -3.18 -9.26 -17.33
C SER A 24 -2.93 -8.46 -18.60
N PHE A 25 -2.49 -7.20 -18.45
CA PHE A 25 -2.18 -6.31 -19.58
C PHE A 25 -1.09 -6.86 -20.51
N LEU A 26 -0.01 -7.40 -19.93
CA LEU A 26 1.14 -7.96 -20.63
C LEU A 26 0.83 -9.34 -21.23
N GLU A 27 0.10 -10.21 -20.52
CA GLU A 27 -0.32 -11.52 -21.04
C GLU A 27 -1.25 -11.36 -22.25
N GLN A 28 -2.16 -10.37 -22.24
CA GLN A 28 -3.00 -10.03 -23.40
C GLN A 28 -2.18 -9.61 -24.63
N ARG A 29 -0.91 -9.25 -24.46
CA ARG A 29 0.04 -8.85 -25.52
C ARG A 29 1.02 -9.97 -25.90
N GLY A 30 0.82 -11.17 -25.36
CA GLY A 30 1.62 -12.35 -25.70
C GLY A 30 2.92 -12.48 -24.89
N TYR A 31 3.13 -11.67 -23.86
CA TYR A 31 4.26 -11.85 -22.96
C TYR A 31 3.98 -12.97 -21.95
N ILE A 32 5.02 -13.76 -21.66
CA ILE A 32 5.03 -14.64 -20.49
C ILE A 32 5.43 -13.79 -19.29
N VAL A 33 4.55 -13.70 -18.29
CA VAL A 33 4.75 -12.85 -17.11
C VAL A 33 4.85 -13.72 -15.86
N GLN A 34 5.78 -13.38 -14.98
CA GLN A 34 5.88 -13.93 -13.63
C GLN A 34 5.74 -12.79 -12.63
N VAL A 35 5.07 -13.05 -11.50
CA VAL A 35 4.90 -12.08 -10.41
C VAL A 35 5.40 -12.71 -9.12
N ASP A 36 6.41 -12.10 -8.52
CA ASP A 36 6.99 -12.54 -7.25
C ASP A 36 6.72 -11.50 -6.16
N ASP A 37 6.04 -11.94 -5.09
CA ASP A 37 5.78 -11.10 -3.91
C ASP A 37 6.94 -11.25 -2.90
N HIS A 38 7.92 -10.37 -3.00
CA HIS A 38 9.07 -10.38 -2.11
C HIS A 38 8.74 -9.86 -0.71
N SER A 39 7.65 -9.10 -0.55
CA SER A 39 7.21 -8.64 0.77
C SER A 39 6.84 -9.82 1.66
N ILE A 40 5.92 -10.68 1.19
CA ILE A 40 5.50 -11.84 1.97
C ILE A 40 6.61 -12.90 2.06
N ALA A 41 7.43 -13.05 1.02
CA ALA A 41 8.55 -13.99 1.05
C ALA A 41 9.63 -13.59 2.07
N LEU A 42 10.00 -12.31 2.12
CA LEU A 42 10.97 -11.81 3.09
C LEU A 42 10.41 -11.89 4.52
N PHE A 43 9.11 -11.60 4.70
CA PHE A 43 8.43 -11.78 5.98
C PHE A 43 8.61 -13.21 6.51
N HIS A 44 8.30 -14.23 5.68
CA HIS A 44 8.47 -15.63 6.08
C HIS A 44 9.92 -16.01 6.37
N ARG A 45 10.88 -15.42 5.65
CA ARG A 45 12.30 -15.68 5.90
C ARG A 45 12.72 -15.16 7.27
N ILE A 46 12.33 -13.93 7.63
CA ILE A 46 12.65 -13.30 8.90
C ILE A 46 11.93 -14.00 10.06
N PHE A 47 10.60 -14.14 9.97
CA PHE A 47 9.76 -14.70 11.02
C PHE A 47 9.61 -16.22 10.88
N SER A 48 10.76 -16.89 10.78
CA SER A 48 10.89 -18.34 10.83
C SER A 48 11.89 -18.71 11.91
N ARG A 49 11.93 -19.99 12.32
CA ARG A 49 12.96 -20.45 13.25
C ARG A 49 14.39 -20.14 12.76
N PRO A 50 14.81 -20.48 11.53
CA PRO A 50 16.15 -20.13 11.04
C PRO A 50 16.40 -18.61 10.99
N GLY A 51 15.37 -17.84 10.63
CA GLY A 51 15.46 -16.38 10.60
C GLY A 51 15.73 -15.77 11.97
N LEU A 52 14.96 -16.20 12.97
CA LEU A 52 15.14 -15.77 14.35
C LEU A 52 16.44 -16.29 14.96
N GLU A 53 16.86 -17.53 14.68
CA GLU A 53 18.17 -18.06 15.11
C GLU A 53 19.30 -17.14 14.65
N ARG A 54 19.25 -16.68 13.38
CA ARG A 54 20.22 -15.72 12.85
C ARG A 54 20.14 -14.37 13.55
N ILE A 55 18.93 -13.82 13.73
CA ILE A 55 18.70 -12.55 14.41
C ILE A 55 19.25 -12.55 15.83
N PHE A 56 18.99 -13.60 16.61
CA PHE A 56 19.49 -13.69 17.99
C PHE A 56 21.01 -13.84 18.04
N ALA A 57 21.60 -14.61 17.13
CA ALA A 57 23.06 -14.72 17.03
C ALA A 57 23.71 -13.35 16.74
N ASP A 58 23.20 -12.63 15.74
CA ASP A 58 23.72 -11.32 15.35
C ASP A 58 23.47 -10.27 16.46
N ALA A 59 22.33 -10.33 17.17
CA ALA A 59 22.04 -9.46 18.32
C ALA A 59 22.99 -9.72 19.50
N SER A 60 23.31 -10.99 19.78
CA SER A 60 24.28 -11.36 20.80
C SER A 60 25.69 -10.86 20.47
N GLU A 61 26.10 -10.94 19.20
CA GLU A 61 27.37 -10.39 18.72
C GLU A 61 27.38 -8.86 18.85
N ARG A 62 26.30 -8.20 18.44
CA ARG A 62 26.13 -6.74 18.54
C ARG A 62 26.24 -6.23 19.98
N LEU A 63 25.70 -6.96 20.96
CA LEU A 63 25.84 -6.64 22.37
C LEU A 63 27.26 -6.85 22.89
N SER A 64 27.92 -7.91 22.45
CA SER A 64 29.24 -8.31 22.96
C SER A 64 30.38 -7.47 22.37
N SER A 65 30.26 -7.04 21.12
CA SER A 65 31.36 -6.44 20.35
C SER A 65 31.00 -5.12 19.66
N GLY A 66 29.73 -4.70 19.69
CA GLY A 66 29.30 -3.44 19.09
C GLY A 66 29.40 -2.23 20.04
N PRO A 67 29.09 -1.02 19.53
CA PRO A 67 29.02 0.18 20.36
C PRO A 67 28.02 0.06 21.51
N ALA A 68 28.33 0.64 22.66
CA ALA A 68 27.42 0.64 23.81
C ALA A 68 26.01 1.13 23.41
N LEU A 69 24.99 0.39 23.82
CA LEU A 69 23.60 0.73 23.58
C LEU A 69 23.07 1.65 24.68
N PRO A 70 22.01 2.43 24.42
CA PRO A 70 21.27 3.08 25.48
C PRO A 70 20.76 2.05 26.51
N PRO A 71 20.71 2.38 27.82
CA PRO A 71 20.33 1.41 28.86
C PRO A 71 18.99 0.69 28.61
N GLN A 72 18.02 1.39 28.03
CA GLN A 72 16.72 0.81 27.68
C GLN A 72 16.83 -0.23 26.56
N ALA A 73 17.63 0.05 25.53
CA ALA A 73 17.86 -0.88 24.41
C ALA A 73 18.67 -2.11 24.87
N GLU A 74 19.65 -1.92 25.73
CA GLU A 74 20.43 -3.00 26.35
C GLU A 74 19.55 -3.92 27.21
N SER A 75 18.67 -3.34 28.04
CA SER A 75 17.71 -4.10 28.84
C SER A 75 16.74 -4.92 27.97
N ILE A 76 16.22 -4.33 26.89
CA ILE A 76 15.38 -5.05 25.91
C ILE A 76 16.20 -6.20 25.30
N ALA A 77 17.44 -5.94 24.89
CA ALA A 77 18.28 -6.95 24.27
C ALA A 77 18.53 -8.17 25.16
N HIS A 78 18.91 -7.94 26.42
CA HIS A 78 19.14 -9.02 27.38
C HIS A 78 17.88 -9.84 27.64
N ARG A 79 16.71 -9.21 27.71
CA ARG A 79 15.43 -9.91 27.87
C ARG A 79 15.19 -10.87 26.71
N TYR A 80 15.20 -10.36 25.48
CA TYR A 80 14.91 -11.17 24.28
C TYR A 80 15.91 -12.31 24.10
N LEU A 81 17.20 -12.07 24.37
CA LEU A 81 18.21 -13.13 24.34
C LEU A 81 17.99 -14.18 25.44
N SER A 82 17.58 -13.79 26.64
CA SER A 82 17.24 -14.75 27.70
C SER A 82 16.01 -15.59 27.39
N GLU A 83 15.10 -15.08 26.56
CA GLU A 83 13.88 -15.73 26.10
C GLU A 83 14.02 -16.36 24.70
N GLN A 84 15.24 -16.42 24.13
CA GLN A 84 15.48 -16.89 22.76
C GLN A 84 14.84 -18.26 22.49
N ASP A 85 15.05 -19.23 23.37
CA ASP A 85 14.51 -20.59 23.19
C ASP A 85 12.98 -20.62 23.15
N LEU A 86 12.32 -19.73 23.91
CA LEU A 86 10.86 -19.57 23.88
C LEU A 86 10.41 -18.98 22.55
N TRP A 87 11.04 -17.89 22.09
CA TRP A 87 10.73 -17.32 20.77
C TRP A 87 10.88 -18.34 19.63
N LEU A 88 11.98 -19.11 19.63
CA LEU A 88 12.24 -20.15 18.64
C LEU A 88 11.27 -21.35 18.72
N ALA A 89 10.71 -21.63 19.89
CA ALA A 89 9.69 -22.66 20.06
C ALA A 89 8.31 -22.23 19.54
N HIS A 90 8.02 -20.92 19.55
CA HIS A 90 6.68 -20.39 19.29
C HIS A 90 6.50 -19.73 17.91
N ILE A 91 7.56 -19.24 17.27
CA ILE A 91 7.44 -18.43 16.04
C ILE A 91 6.66 -19.12 14.91
N GLU A 92 6.94 -20.38 14.62
CA GLU A 92 6.26 -21.11 13.54
C GLU A 92 4.76 -21.26 13.80
N ARG A 93 4.37 -21.55 15.05
CA ARG A 93 2.96 -21.65 15.45
C ARG A 93 2.27 -20.29 15.45
N LEU A 94 2.98 -19.24 15.84
CA LEU A 94 2.49 -17.86 15.80
C LEU A 94 2.15 -17.45 14.36
N ILE A 95 3.05 -17.70 13.41
CA ILE A 95 2.81 -17.43 11.99
C ILE A 95 1.68 -18.32 11.44
N ALA A 96 1.70 -19.63 11.74
CA ALA A 96 0.64 -20.53 11.31
C ALA A 96 -0.74 -20.11 11.84
N PHE A 97 -0.83 -19.64 13.09
CA PHE A 97 -2.07 -19.12 13.67
C PHE A 97 -2.56 -17.88 12.93
N LEU A 98 -1.69 -16.90 12.67
CA LEU A 98 -2.04 -15.69 11.92
C LEU A 98 -2.34 -15.97 10.44
N GLN A 99 -1.87 -17.09 9.88
CA GLN A 99 -2.29 -17.60 8.57
C GLN A 99 -3.62 -18.39 8.59
N VAL A 100 -4.22 -18.55 9.78
CA VAL A 100 -5.43 -19.35 10.03
C VAL A 100 -5.21 -20.86 9.77
N LYS A 101 -4.00 -21.35 10.03
CA LYS A 101 -3.60 -22.76 9.86
C LYS A 101 -3.49 -23.54 11.18
N ASP A 102 -3.28 -22.89 12.32
CA ASP A 102 -3.23 -23.49 13.66
C ASP A 102 -4.19 -22.76 14.61
N ARG A 103 -5.49 -23.06 14.51
CA ARG A 103 -6.54 -22.33 15.26
C ARG A 103 -6.49 -22.65 16.75
N GLU A 104 -6.10 -23.86 17.10
CA GLU A 104 -6.02 -24.37 18.46
C GLU A 104 -4.95 -23.62 19.28
N TYR A 105 -3.95 -23.03 18.62
CA TYR A 105 -2.97 -22.16 19.28
C TYR A 105 -3.60 -20.96 19.99
N ALA A 106 -4.79 -20.51 19.59
CA ALA A 106 -5.54 -19.47 20.29
C ALA A 106 -5.77 -19.80 21.77
N HIS A 107 -6.07 -21.07 22.10
CA HIS A 107 -6.26 -21.51 23.48
C HIS A 107 -4.97 -21.49 24.28
N PHE A 108 -3.84 -21.77 23.63
CA PHE A 108 -2.53 -21.69 24.27
C PHE A 108 -2.13 -20.24 24.55
N LEU A 109 -2.34 -19.34 23.57
CA LEU A 109 -2.15 -17.90 23.72
C LEU A 109 -2.98 -17.33 24.88
N ALA A 110 -4.23 -17.77 24.99
CA ALA A 110 -5.16 -17.37 26.06
C ALA A 110 -4.76 -17.82 27.48
N LEU A 111 -3.85 -18.81 27.64
CA LEU A 111 -3.42 -19.26 28.97
C LEU A 111 -2.66 -18.18 29.76
N CYS A 112 -1.92 -17.30 29.06
CA CYS A 112 -1.19 -16.18 29.66
C CYS A 112 -0.34 -16.58 30.90
N ASN A 113 0.23 -17.80 30.89
CA ASN A 113 0.83 -18.44 32.06
C ASN A 113 2.37 -18.41 32.07
N ASN A 114 2.98 -17.32 31.55
CA ASN A 114 4.43 -17.12 31.43
C ASN A 114 5.19 -18.18 30.60
N THR A 115 4.49 -19.01 29.82
CA THR A 115 5.12 -19.95 28.87
C THR A 115 5.31 -19.34 27.48
N LEU A 116 4.71 -18.18 27.24
CA LEU A 116 4.86 -17.41 26.01
C LEU A 116 5.97 -16.37 26.20
N PRO A 117 6.83 -16.18 25.19
CA PRO A 117 7.70 -15.02 25.19
C PRO A 117 6.86 -13.75 25.00
N LEU A 118 7.19 -12.68 25.72
CA LEU A 118 6.44 -11.43 25.68
C LEU A 118 7.41 -10.26 25.54
N GLY A 119 7.03 -9.26 24.74
CA GLY A 119 7.70 -7.97 24.75
C GLY A 119 6.88 -6.90 25.47
N PRO A 120 7.38 -5.66 25.53
CA PRO A 120 6.73 -4.56 26.23
C PRO A 120 5.30 -4.27 25.75
N ARG A 121 5.00 -4.42 24.45
CA ARG A 121 3.64 -4.18 23.94
C ARG A 121 2.68 -5.27 24.37
N ALA A 122 3.11 -6.53 24.28
CA ALA A 122 2.28 -7.66 24.66
C ALA A 122 1.98 -7.64 26.17
N GLU A 123 2.95 -7.26 27.01
CA GLU A 123 2.72 -7.05 28.44
C GLU A 123 1.73 -5.92 28.72
N ALA A 124 1.88 -4.77 28.03
CA ALA A 124 0.94 -3.66 28.17
C ALA A 124 -0.48 -4.05 27.77
N LEU A 125 -0.62 -4.81 26.67
CA LEU A 125 -1.90 -5.36 26.22
C LEU A 125 -2.51 -6.28 27.28
N LEU A 126 -1.73 -7.24 27.80
CA LEU A 126 -2.19 -8.18 28.81
C LEU A 126 -2.60 -7.48 30.10
N SER A 127 -1.80 -6.51 30.56
CA SER A 127 -2.10 -5.68 31.73
C SER A 127 -3.43 -4.92 31.55
N ALA A 128 -3.68 -4.36 30.36
CA ALA A 128 -4.95 -3.70 30.05
C ALA A 128 -6.16 -4.64 30.01
N HIS A 129 -5.93 -5.95 29.91
CA HIS A 129 -6.96 -7.01 29.92
C HIS A 129 -6.93 -7.84 31.20
N ASP A 130 -6.33 -7.35 32.29
CA ASP A 130 -6.19 -8.06 33.58
C ASP A 130 -5.58 -9.48 33.43
N TYR A 131 -4.68 -9.66 32.46
CA TYR A 131 -4.05 -10.93 32.10
C TYR A 131 -5.04 -12.03 31.68
N ALA A 132 -6.22 -11.63 31.21
CA ALA A 132 -7.25 -12.52 30.72
C ALA A 132 -7.60 -12.17 29.26
N ILE A 133 -7.04 -12.92 28.33
CA ILE A 133 -7.39 -12.84 26.90
C ILE A 133 -8.21 -14.07 26.54
N LEU A 134 -9.35 -13.85 25.88
CA LEU A 134 -10.17 -14.94 25.37
C LEU A 134 -9.57 -15.51 24.07
N PRO A 135 -9.81 -16.79 23.74
CA PRO A 135 -9.28 -17.38 22.51
C PRO A 135 -9.66 -16.61 21.22
N ASP A 136 -10.81 -15.96 21.16
CA ASP A 136 -11.25 -15.12 20.04
C ASP A 136 -10.48 -13.79 19.93
N GLN A 137 -9.82 -13.36 21.01
CA GLN A 137 -8.95 -12.18 21.08
C GLN A 137 -7.46 -12.53 20.90
N ALA A 138 -7.10 -13.82 20.82
CA ALA A 138 -5.72 -14.27 20.75
C ALA A 138 -4.94 -13.73 19.55
N ALA A 139 -5.63 -13.38 18.45
CA ALA A 139 -5.01 -12.77 17.27
C ALA A 139 -4.39 -11.38 17.55
N ILE A 140 -4.97 -10.62 18.48
CA ILE A 140 -4.42 -9.32 18.91
C ILE A 140 -3.11 -9.54 19.67
N LEU A 141 -3.09 -10.49 20.60
CA LEU A 141 -1.87 -10.85 21.33
C LEU A 141 -0.79 -11.35 20.37
N ALA A 142 -1.16 -12.25 19.45
CA ALA A 142 -0.23 -12.79 18.46
C ALA A 142 0.40 -11.71 17.55
N SER A 143 -0.42 -10.77 17.08
CA SER A 143 0.03 -9.65 16.25
C SER A 143 0.93 -8.71 17.05
N THR A 144 0.59 -8.47 18.31
CA THR A 144 1.38 -7.65 19.23
C THR A 144 2.74 -8.29 19.52
N MET A 145 2.80 -9.61 19.70
CA MET A 145 4.05 -10.36 19.88
C MET A 145 4.96 -10.26 18.64
N LEU A 146 4.40 -10.28 17.43
CA LEU A 146 5.18 -10.04 16.21
C LEU A 146 5.70 -8.60 16.12
N ALA A 147 4.88 -7.62 16.50
CA ALA A 147 5.30 -6.22 16.56
C ALA A 147 6.44 -6.01 17.58
N ASP A 148 6.38 -6.71 18.71
CA ASP A 148 7.43 -6.74 19.72
C ASP A 148 8.75 -7.29 19.16
N LEU A 149 8.74 -8.43 18.44
CA LEU A 149 9.93 -8.93 17.73
C LEU A 149 10.47 -7.93 16.70
N ALA A 150 9.58 -7.24 15.98
CA ALA A 150 9.99 -6.23 15.01
C ALA A 150 10.64 -5.02 15.67
N ASP A 151 10.12 -4.56 16.80
CA ASP A 151 10.71 -3.49 17.59
C ASP A 151 12.10 -3.92 18.12
N PHE A 152 12.26 -5.18 18.56
CA PHE A 152 13.57 -5.72 18.95
C PHE A 152 14.60 -5.66 17.81
N ILE A 153 14.24 -6.11 16.61
CA ILE A 153 15.10 -6.01 15.41
C ILE A 153 15.43 -4.55 15.13
N THR A 154 14.43 -3.67 15.18
CA THR A 154 14.57 -2.25 14.86
C THR A 154 15.56 -1.55 15.79
N VAL A 155 15.43 -1.83 17.10
CA VAL A 155 16.25 -1.19 18.14
C VAL A 155 17.70 -1.67 18.09
N LEU A 156 17.95 -2.94 17.77
CA LEU A 156 19.29 -3.53 17.91
C LEU A 156 20.07 -3.70 16.61
N LEU A 157 19.38 -4.03 15.52
CA LEU A 157 20.01 -4.50 14.30
C LEU A 157 19.76 -3.57 13.12
N ASP A 158 18.54 -3.06 12.99
CA ASP A 158 18.15 -2.26 11.82
C ASP A 158 17.19 -1.12 12.16
N PRO A 159 17.68 0.10 12.45
CA PRO A 159 16.84 1.25 12.76
C PRO A 159 15.88 1.67 11.64
N THR A 160 16.09 1.17 10.42
CA THR A 160 15.24 1.46 9.25
C THR A 160 14.14 0.42 9.04
N PHE A 161 14.21 -0.70 9.75
CA PHE A 161 13.21 -1.76 9.68
C PHE A 161 11.89 -1.34 10.34
N SER A 162 10.78 -1.73 9.72
CA SER A 162 9.46 -1.65 10.33
C SER A 162 8.56 -2.71 9.71
N LEU A 163 7.87 -3.47 10.55
CA LEU A 163 7.04 -4.60 10.11
C LEU A 163 5.77 -4.13 9.39
N VAL A 164 5.12 -3.11 9.95
CA VAL A 164 3.93 -2.48 9.38
C VAL A 164 3.96 -1.00 9.77
N LYS A 165 4.78 -0.22 9.07
CA LYS A 165 4.51 1.20 8.86
C LYS A 165 4.88 1.57 7.44
N TYR A 166 3.92 2.20 6.78
CA TYR A 166 4.18 3.18 5.74
C TYR A 166 5.27 4.11 6.28
N ALA A 167 6.51 3.95 5.82
CA ALA A 167 7.67 4.65 6.37
C ALA A 167 7.59 6.14 6.02
N ASP A 168 6.74 6.88 6.72
CA ASP A 168 6.44 8.28 6.45
C ASP A 168 7.62 9.19 6.81
N SER A 169 8.50 8.79 7.72
CA SER A 169 9.57 9.67 8.22
C SER A 169 10.79 9.80 7.29
N LEU A 170 11.12 8.77 6.49
CA LEU A 170 12.32 8.79 5.62
C LEU A 170 12.03 9.29 4.20
N ALA A 171 10.76 9.38 3.82
CA ALA A 171 10.35 9.54 2.44
C ALA A 171 9.53 10.80 2.15
N ALA A 172 9.23 11.60 3.17
CA ALA A 172 8.40 12.80 3.07
C ALA A 172 8.98 13.91 2.18
N SER A 173 10.23 13.79 1.70
CA SER A 173 10.75 14.57 0.55
C SER A 173 12.20 14.15 0.28
N ILE A 174 12.45 13.28 -0.70
CA ILE A 174 13.82 12.96 -1.17
C ILE A 174 14.34 14.14 -2.00
N ARG A 175 14.79 15.22 -1.34
CA ARG A 175 15.62 16.27 -1.98
C ARG A 175 17.07 15.80 -2.14
N ASP A 176 17.50 14.88 -1.28
CA ASP A 176 18.82 14.24 -1.30
C ASP A 176 18.66 12.72 -1.34
N PHE A 177 19.37 12.05 -2.25
CA PHE A 177 19.35 10.59 -2.40
C PHE A 177 20.27 9.88 -1.39
N SER A 178 21.16 10.61 -0.71
CA SER A 178 22.12 10.05 0.25
C SER A 178 21.47 9.21 1.37
N PRO A 179 20.35 9.63 2.00
CA PRO A 179 19.65 8.82 3.02
C PRO A 179 19.14 7.48 2.46
N VAL A 180 18.68 7.47 1.21
CA VAL A 180 18.22 6.26 0.53
C VAL A 180 19.39 5.32 0.26
N ALA A 181 20.53 5.87 -0.18
CA ALA A 181 21.76 5.10 -0.38
C ALA A 181 22.25 4.45 0.93
N SER A 182 22.17 5.16 2.06
CA SER A 182 22.47 4.58 3.38
C SER A 182 21.51 3.46 3.78
N ALA A 183 20.22 3.58 3.45
CA ALA A 183 19.23 2.54 3.74
C ALA A 183 19.49 1.22 2.98
N LEU A 184 20.17 1.27 1.82
CA LEU A 184 20.59 0.05 1.09
C LEU A 184 21.61 -0.78 1.86
N GLU A 185 22.24 -0.21 2.88
CA GLU A 185 23.21 -0.89 3.73
C GLU A 185 22.56 -1.54 4.96
N GLY A 186 21.23 -1.47 5.08
CA GLY A 186 20.44 -2.01 6.18
C GLY A 186 20.62 -3.51 6.39
N TYR A 187 20.57 -3.92 7.65
CA TYR A 187 20.81 -5.30 8.07
C TYR A 187 19.77 -6.26 7.48
N ILE A 188 18.49 -5.88 7.44
CA ILE A 188 17.45 -6.75 6.87
C ILE A 188 17.67 -7.00 5.38
N LEU A 189 18.07 -5.97 4.64
CA LEU A 189 18.33 -6.11 3.21
C LEU A 189 19.54 -7.01 2.95
N LYS A 190 20.65 -6.80 3.66
CA LYS A 190 21.87 -7.62 3.48
C LYS A 190 21.72 -9.05 3.96
N THR A 191 21.17 -9.24 5.15
CA THR A 191 21.19 -10.55 5.83
C THR A 191 20.07 -11.46 5.33
N PHE A 192 18.92 -10.90 4.95
CA PHE A 192 17.74 -11.68 4.59
C PHE A 192 17.28 -11.46 3.15
N TYR A 193 17.29 -10.23 2.66
CA TYR A 193 16.78 -9.98 1.31
C TYR A 193 17.75 -10.38 0.21
N ASP A 194 19.05 -10.16 0.38
CA ASP A 194 20.06 -10.55 -0.61
C ASP A 194 20.07 -12.06 -0.90
N PRO A 195 20.06 -12.97 0.11
CA PRO A 195 19.90 -14.39 -0.16
C PRO A 195 18.56 -14.76 -0.81
N LEU A 196 17.47 -14.07 -0.46
CA LEU A 196 16.16 -14.28 -1.11
C LEU A 196 16.21 -13.87 -2.59
N LEU A 197 16.90 -12.78 -2.92
CA LEU A 197 17.11 -12.34 -4.29
C LEU A 197 17.96 -13.34 -5.06
N GLU A 198 19.05 -13.84 -4.49
CA GLU A 198 19.87 -14.89 -5.10
C GLU A 198 19.05 -16.15 -5.42
N GLU A 199 18.23 -16.62 -4.48
CA GLU A 199 17.29 -17.73 -4.68
C GLU A 199 16.27 -17.43 -5.79
N THR A 200 15.81 -16.19 -5.87
CA THR A 200 14.86 -15.74 -6.90
C THR A 200 15.52 -15.76 -8.28
N TRP A 201 16.73 -15.21 -8.41
CA TRP A 201 17.44 -15.19 -9.69
C TRP A 201 17.82 -16.60 -10.16
N ASN A 202 18.22 -17.48 -9.23
CA ASN A 202 18.48 -18.88 -9.54
C ASN A 202 17.23 -19.66 -10.02
N ARG A 203 16.02 -19.24 -9.62
CA ARG A 203 14.76 -19.80 -10.14
C ARG A 203 14.51 -19.41 -11.60
N TYR A 204 15.05 -18.27 -12.02
CA TYR A 204 14.92 -17.72 -13.37
C TYR A 204 16.30 -17.66 -14.06
N PRO A 205 16.87 -18.80 -14.48
CA PRO A 205 18.25 -18.85 -14.98
C PRO A 205 18.47 -18.09 -16.30
N GLN A 206 17.40 -17.73 -17.00
CA GLN A 206 17.44 -16.87 -18.18
C GLN A 206 17.05 -15.45 -17.77
N ALA A 207 17.85 -14.47 -18.18
CA ALA A 207 17.57 -13.07 -17.90
C ALA A 207 16.18 -12.67 -18.42
N PRO A 208 15.35 -11.98 -17.62
CA PRO A 208 14.08 -11.46 -18.10
C PRO A 208 14.33 -10.38 -19.16
N GLU A 209 13.37 -10.22 -20.08
CA GLU A 209 13.41 -9.13 -21.08
C GLU A 209 13.25 -7.76 -20.42
N LEU A 210 12.54 -7.72 -19.29
CA LEU A 210 12.29 -6.54 -18.49
C LEU A 210 12.01 -6.98 -17.04
N LEU A 211 12.62 -6.29 -16.09
CA LEU A 211 12.28 -6.37 -14.67
C LEU A 211 11.39 -5.20 -14.30
N GLY A 212 10.16 -5.49 -13.84
CA GLY A 212 9.22 -4.47 -13.37
C GLY A 212 9.12 -4.45 -11.85
N LEU A 213 9.25 -3.28 -11.24
CA LEU A 213 9.15 -3.07 -9.80
C LEU A 213 7.98 -2.13 -9.50
N THR A 214 7.16 -2.45 -8.49
CA THR A 214 6.14 -1.50 -8.01
C THR A 214 6.55 -0.92 -6.67
N ILE A 215 6.57 0.41 -6.58
CA ILE A 215 6.94 1.18 -5.40
C ILE A 215 5.70 2.02 -5.02
N PRO A 216 4.69 1.39 -4.40
CA PRO A 216 3.46 2.08 -4.05
C PRO A 216 3.63 3.02 -2.87
N PHE A 217 4.56 2.71 -1.97
CA PHE A 217 4.79 3.43 -0.72
C PHE A 217 6.28 3.71 -0.51
N PRO A 218 6.62 4.76 0.25
CA PRO A 218 7.94 5.03 0.79
C PRO A 218 8.80 3.81 1.14
N GLY A 219 8.25 2.91 1.97
CA GLY A 219 8.97 1.79 2.55
C GLY A 219 9.44 0.76 1.53
N CYS A 220 8.88 0.77 0.31
CA CYS A 220 9.28 -0.16 -0.75
C CYS A 220 10.52 0.31 -1.52
N LEU A 221 10.93 1.58 -1.38
CA LEU A 221 11.96 2.17 -2.24
C LEU A 221 13.32 1.47 -2.07
N ALA A 222 13.78 1.28 -0.83
CA ALA A 222 15.08 0.67 -0.58
C ALA A 222 15.12 -0.78 -1.11
N GLY A 223 14.07 -1.57 -0.87
CA GLY A 223 13.93 -2.92 -1.41
C GLY A 223 13.90 -2.95 -2.94
N ALA A 224 13.26 -1.98 -3.60
CA ALA A 224 13.21 -1.90 -5.05
C ALA A 224 14.59 -1.62 -5.65
N LEU A 225 15.31 -0.63 -5.13
CA LEU A 225 16.66 -0.30 -5.56
C LEU A 225 17.62 -1.47 -5.32
N TYR A 226 17.53 -2.13 -4.16
CA TYR A 226 18.34 -3.30 -3.86
C TYR A 226 18.09 -4.44 -4.85
N ALA A 227 16.83 -4.72 -5.18
CA ALA A 227 16.47 -5.72 -6.18
C ALA A 227 17.00 -5.37 -7.58
N GLY A 228 16.87 -4.10 -8.01
CA GLY A 228 17.40 -3.63 -9.29
C GLY A 228 18.92 -3.81 -9.40
N ARG A 229 19.68 -3.42 -8.35
CA ARG A 229 21.14 -3.65 -8.29
C ARG A 229 21.49 -5.13 -8.32
N SER A 230 20.82 -5.94 -7.51
CA SER A 230 21.08 -7.38 -7.42
C SER A 230 20.81 -8.09 -8.75
N ALA A 231 19.69 -7.77 -9.42
CA ALA A 231 19.36 -8.33 -10.74
C ALA A 231 20.39 -7.93 -11.81
N LYS A 232 20.79 -6.65 -11.86
CA LYS A 232 21.82 -6.17 -12.79
C LYS A 232 23.19 -6.83 -12.53
N HIS A 233 23.51 -7.13 -11.27
CA HIS A 233 24.74 -7.85 -10.93
C HIS A 233 24.68 -9.32 -11.34
N HIS A 234 23.55 -9.98 -11.12
CA HIS A 234 23.37 -11.40 -11.42
C HIS A 234 23.28 -11.68 -12.94
N TYR A 235 22.49 -10.89 -13.68
CA TYR A 235 22.23 -11.12 -15.10
C TYR A 235 23.15 -10.32 -16.02
N SER A 236 23.00 -8.99 -16.00
CA SER A 236 23.78 -8.04 -16.82
C SER A 236 23.47 -6.62 -16.38
N GLN A 237 24.47 -5.73 -16.44
CA GLN A 237 24.28 -4.30 -16.20
C GLN A 237 23.30 -3.66 -17.21
N GLU A 238 23.14 -4.28 -18.38
CA GLU A 238 22.22 -3.83 -19.43
C GLU A 238 20.76 -4.33 -19.25
N LEU A 239 20.48 -5.13 -18.21
CA LEU A 239 19.12 -5.59 -17.93
C LEU A 239 18.18 -4.39 -17.74
N PRO A 240 17.12 -4.23 -18.56
CA PRO A 240 16.16 -3.16 -18.39
C PRO A 240 15.36 -3.33 -17.09
N VAL A 241 15.39 -2.31 -16.25
CA VAL A 241 14.61 -2.24 -15.01
C VAL A 241 13.66 -1.05 -15.08
N ILE A 242 12.36 -1.31 -14.95
CA ILE A 242 11.31 -0.28 -14.86
C ILE A 242 10.70 -0.28 -13.46
N ALA A 243 10.42 0.90 -12.93
CA ALA A 243 9.62 1.03 -11.71
C ALA A 243 8.45 2.01 -11.89
N GLY A 244 7.34 1.70 -11.22
CA GLY A 244 6.15 2.55 -11.13
C GLY A 244 5.48 2.44 -9.77
N GLY A 245 4.27 2.98 -9.61
CA GLY A 245 3.50 2.93 -8.37
C GLY A 245 3.15 4.30 -7.81
N GLY A 246 2.35 4.33 -6.73
CA GLY A 246 1.85 5.56 -6.10
C GLY A 246 2.98 6.51 -5.69
N TYR A 247 3.95 6.04 -4.91
CA TYR A 247 5.10 6.84 -4.48
C TYR A 247 5.97 7.33 -5.65
N VAL A 248 6.09 6.55 -6.72
CA VAL A 248 6.77 7.00 -7.95
C VAL A 248 6.00 8.15 -8.61
N THR A 249 4.68 8.00 -8.70
CA THR A 249 3.75 8.95 -9.34
C THR A 249 3.64 10.28 -8.61
N THR A 250 3.75 10.27 -7.29
CA THR A 250 3.66 11.47 -6.45
C THR A 250 5.04 12.04 -6.15
N GLU A 251 5.83 11.37 -5.32
CA GLU A 251 7.04 11.94 -4.71
C GLU A 251 8.27 11.86 -5.61
N LEU A 252 8.38 10.82 -6.46
CA LEU A 252 9.52 10.67 -7.38
C LEU A 252 9.28 11.28 -8.77
N ARG A 253 8.15 11.96 -8.99
CA ARG A 253 7.76 12.57 -10.28
C ARG A 253 8.82 13.53 -10.83
N HIS A 254 9.52 14.22 -9.94
CA HIS A 254 10.51 15.24 -10.30
C HIS A 254 11.94 14.84 -9.95
N ILE A 255 12.21 13.56 -9.75
CA ILE A 255 13.55 13.10 -9.39
C ILE A 255 14.57 13.43 -10.49
N ARG A 256 15.72 14.01 -10.08
CA ARG A 256 16.85 14.34 -10.95
C ARG A 256 18.16 13.68 -10.52
N ALA A 257 18.15 12.94 -9.42
CA ALA A 257 19.33 12.28 -8.88
C ALA A 257 19.80 11.18 -9.84
N ARG A 258 20.90 11.42 -10.56
CA ARG A 258 21.44 10.45 -11.55
C ARG A 258 21.78 9.10 -10.92
N ALA A 259 22.26 9.11 -9.67
CA ALA A 259 22.60 7.90 -8.92
C ALA A 259 21.40 6.97 -8.71
N PHE A 260 20.16 7.50 -8.69
CA PHE A 260 18.96 6.68 -8.63
C PHE A 260 18.87 5.74 -9.85
N PHE A 261 19.28 6.22 -11.02
CA PHE A 261 19.21 5.49 -12.28
C PHE A 261 20.41 4.57 -12.52
N ASP A 262 21.24 4.35 -11.50
CA ASP A 262 22.17 3.21 -11.47
C ASP A 262 21.42 1.91 -11.10
N TYR A 263 20.22 2.02 -10.53
CA TYR A 263 19.42 0.89 -10.05
C TYR A 263 18.21 0.59 -10.94
N ILE A 264 17.57 1.65 -11.46
CA ILE A 264 16.31 1.59 -12.22
C ILE A 264 16.49 2.43 -13.48
N ASP A 265 16.26 1.85 -14.66
CA ASP A 265 16.50 2.53 -15.94
C ASP A 265 15.31 3.40 -16.37
N PHE A 266 14.09 2.99 -16.01
CA PHE A 266 12.84 3.64 -16.40
C PHE A 266 11.95 3.89 -15.18
N LEU A 267 11.42 5.11 -15.05
CA LEU A 267 10.35 5.45 -14.12
C LEU A 267 9.09 5.73 -14.89
N ALA A 268 8.09 4.86 -14.74
CA ALA A 268 6.76 5.00 -15.30
C ALA A 268 5.80 5.64 -14.27
N TYR A 269 5.00 6.59 -14.75
CA TYR A 269 4.09 7.37 -13.92
C TYR A 269 2.62 7.07 -14.27
N ASP A 270 1.72 7.49 -13.38
CA ASP A 270 0.27 7.47 -13.59
C ASP A 270 -0.30 6.04 -13.74
N ARG A 271 -1.16 5.76 -14.73
CA ARG A 271 -1.75 4.43 -14.96
C ARG A 271 -0.71 3.36 -15.30
N GLY A 272 0.39 3.77 -15.92
CA GLY A 272 1.54 2.93 -16.22
C GLY A 272 1.39 1.98 -17.41
N TYR A 273 0.21 1.75 -17.99
CA TYR A 273 0.06 0.82 -19.12
C TYR A 273 0.71 1.37 -20.39
N GLY A 274 0.38 2.61 -20.75
CA GLY A 274 0.93 3.30 -21.91
C GLY A 274 2.43 3.57 -21.73
N ALA A 275 2.86 3.95 -20.53
CA ALA A 275 4.28 4.13 -20.21
C ALA A 275 5.08 2.82 -20.40
N LEU A 276 4.60 1.72 -19.81
CA LEU A 276 5.20 0.40 -19.95
C LEU A 276 5.26 -0.05 -21.42
N GLN A 277 4.17 0.12 -22.18
CA GLN A 277 4.16 -0.20 -23.60
C GLN A 277 5.19 0.64 -24.38
N SER A 278 5.29 1.94 -24.09
CA SER A 278 6.26 2.81 -24.79
C SER A 278 7.71 2.39 -24.54
N VAL A 279 8.01 1.88 -23.33
CA VAL A 279 9.32 1.31 -23.01
C VAL A 279 9.54 0.01 -23.77
N LEU A 280 8.57 -0.92 -23.78
CA LEU A 280 8.66 -2.18 -24.50
C LEU A 280 8.87 -1.96 -26.01
N ASP A 281 8.17 -1.00 -26.61
CA ASP A 281 8.31 -0.66 -28.02
C ASP A 281 9.70 -0.11 -28.36
N VAL A 282 10.33 0.61 -27.43
CA VAL A 282 11.71 1.10 -27.57
C VAL A 282 12.70 -0.03 -27.42
N LEU A 283 12.51 -0.93 -26.45
CA LEU A 283 13.40 -2.08 -26.23
C LEU A 283 13.35 -3.08 -27.39
N ASN A 284 12.20 -3.22 -28.06
CA ASN A 284 12.02 -4.15 -29.17
C ASN A 284 12.49 -3.61 -30.53
N LYS A 285 12.79 -2.31 -30.65
CA LYS A 285 13.27 -1.74 -31.91
C LYS A 285 14.69 -2.24 -32.21
N PRO A 286 14.96 -2.71 -33.45
CA PRO A 286 16.31 -3.03 -33.87
C PRO A 286 17.20 -1.80 -33.68
N GLN A 287 18.36 -2.02 -33.07
CA GLN A 287 19.41 -1.01 -32.97
C GLN A 287 19.94 -0.74 -34.38
N GLU A 288 19.33 0.19 -35.12
CA GLU A 288 19.95 0.71 -36.33
C GLU A 288 21.26 1.40 -35.91
N GLY A 289 22.39 0.85 -36.36
CA GLY A 289 23.70 1.33 -35.99
C GLY A 289 23.86 2.80 -36.35
N ASN A 290 23.86 3.66 -35.34
CA ASN A 290 24.26 5.06 -35.47
C ASN A 290 25.77 5.09 -35.78
N GLN A 291 26.13 4.91 -37.06
CA GLN A 291 27.50 5.05 -37.56
C GLN A 291 27.93 6.51 -37.71
N ASN A 292 27.06 7.48 -37.46
CA ASN A 292 27.38 8.90 -37.47
C ASN A 292 27.20 9.48 -36.07
N GLY A 293 28.29 9.95 -35.48
CA GLY A 293 28.38 10.43 -34.09
C GLY A 293 27.66 11.75 -33.78
N ASP A 294 26.45 11.96 -34.31
CA ASP A 294 25.66 13.17 -34.08
C ASP A 294 24.40 12.87 -33.24
N SER A 295 24.43 13.35 -31.99
CA SER A 295 23.36 13.40 -30.98
C SER A 295 22.59 12.10 -30.73
N GLU A 296 22.80 11.52 -29.54
CA GLU A 296 21.92 10.49 -28.98
C GLU A 296 20.52 11.09 -28.76
N THR A 297 19.64 10.99 -29.76
CA THR A 297 18.24 11.40 -29.62
C THR A 297 17.57 10.42 -28.68
N ALA A 298 17.25 10.89 -27.48
CA ALA A 298 16.59 10.07 -26.49
C ALA A 298 15.23 9.57 -27.02
N PRO A 299 14.83 8.33 -26.68
CA PRO A 299 13.56 7.79 -27.13
C PRO A 299 12.39 8.65 -26.61
N ALA A 300 11.40 8.89 -27.47
CA ALA A 300 10.13 9.49 -27.04
C ALA A 300 9.34 8.46 -26.24
N LEU A 301 9.27 8.64 -24.93
CA LEU A 301 8.54 7.78 -23.99
C LEU A 301 7.31 8.50 -23.43
N HIS A 302 6.23 7.76 -23.19
CA HIS A 302 5.00 8.27 -22.61
C HIS A 302 5.06 8.22 -21.08
N HIS A 303 4.72 9.32 -20.38
CA HIS A 303 4.70 9.40 -18.92
C HIS A 303 5.86 8.62 -18.26
N CYS A 304 7.08 8.89 -18.74
CA CYS A 304 8.25 8.14 -18.34
C CYS A 304 9.52 9.00 -18.36
N ILE A 305 10.36 8.79 -17.37
CA ILE A 305 11.74 9.30 -17.33
C ILE A 305 12.68 8.10 -17.45
N CYS A 306 13.76 8.25 -18.21
CA CYS A 306 14.76 7.20 -18.39
C CYS A 306 16.18 7.74 -18.35
N ARG A 307 17.15 6.84 -18.16
CA ARG A 307 18.57 7.12 -18.38
C ARG A 307 18.98 6.72 -19.80
N THR A 308 19.64 7.63 -20.52
CA THR A 308 20.24 7.35 -21.84
C THR A 308 21.58 6.61 -21.69
N ARG A 309 22.16 6.09 -22.78
CA ARG A 309 23.46 5.41 -22.71
C ARG A 309 24.61 6.37 -22.41
N SER A 310 24.50 7.63 -22.81
CA SER A 310 25.41 8.70 -22.37
C SER A 310 25.31 9.03 -20.87
N GLY A 311 24.38 8.42 -20.15
CA GLY A 311 24.19 8.62 -18.71
C GLY A 311 23.40 9.89 -18.35
N ASN A 312 22.79 10.55 -19.33
CA ASN A 312 21.89 11.68 -19.11
C ASN A 312 20.47 11.20 -18.82
N LEU A 313 19.68 12.02 -18.12
CA LEU A 313 18.26 11.76 -17.94
C LEU A 313 17.47 12.35 -19.10
N ALA A 314 16.51 11.59 -19.61
CA ALA A 314 15.61 11.99 -20.68
C ALA A 314 14.16 11.61 -20.37
N GLY A 315 13.23 12.10 -21.18
CA GLY A 315 11.80 11.94 -20.95
C GLY A 315 11.24 12.92 -19.91
N SER A 316 9.95 12.77 -19.64
CA SER A 316 9.23 13.56 -18.64
C SER A 316 8.01 12.78 -18.18
N ALA A 317 7.68 12.92 -16.90
CA ALA A 317 6.45 12.43 -16.32
C ALA A 317 5.19 13.04 -16.96
N ASP A 318 5.33 14.16 -17.68
CA ASP A 318 4.22 14.86 -18.33
C ASP A 318 4.17 14.65 -19.86
N THR A 319 5.08 13.84 -20.42
CA THR A 319 5.11 13.57 -21.87
C THR A 319 3.89 12.76 -22.26
N ASN A 320 2.92 13.40 -22.92
CA ASN A 320 1.74 12.73 -23.45
C ASN A 320 1.95 12.38 -24.93
N LEU A 321 1.86 11.09 -25.25
CA LEU A 321 1.95 10.56 -26.59
C LEU A 321 0.62 9.89 -26.93
N ALA A 322 -0.12 10.47 -27.88
CA ALA A 322 -1.51 10.11 -28.15
C ALA A 322 -1.81 8.60 -28.31
N PRO A 323 -0.97 7.78 -28.99
CA PRO A 323 -1.23 6.34 -29.09
C PRO A 323 -1.21 5.63 -27.73
N TYR A 324 -0.32 6.02 -26.83
CA TYR A 324 -0.17 5.39 -25.52
C TYR A 324 -1.18 5.93 -24.51
N GLU A 325 -1.59 7.19 -24.64
CA GLU A 325 -2.68 7.78 -23.87
C GLU A 325 -4.03 7.09 -24.16
N GLU A 326 -4.33 6.82 -25.44
CA GLU A 326 -5.54 6.07 -25.80
C GLU A 326 -5.46 4.64 -25.26
N LEU A 327 -4.27 4.04 -25.32
CA LEU A 327 -4.03 2.73 -24.75
C LEU A 327 -4.28 2.71 -23.23
N ASP A 328 -3.82 3.72 -22.50
CA ASP A 328 -4.04 3.84 -21.05
C ASP A 328 -5.55 3.86 -20.72
N ARG A 329 -6.33 4.62 -21.49
CA ARG A 329 -7.79 4.70 -21.33
C ARG A 329 -8.49 3.39 -21.68
N GLN A 330 -8.05 2.71 -22.74
CA GLN A 330 -8.59 1.41 -23.14
C GLN A 330 -8.26 0.33 -22.10
N ALA A 331 -6.99 0.22 -21.70
CA ALA A 331 -6.52 -0.75 -20.72
C ALA A 331 -7.24 -0.60 -19.39
N THR A 332 -7.51 0.64 -18.95
CA THR A 332 -8.29 0.88 -17.71
C THR A 332 -9.70 0.25 -17.75
N LYS A 333 -10.33 0.16 -18.93
CA LYS A 333 -11.68 -0.42 -19.07
C LYS A 333 -11.66 -1.94 -19.19
N GLU A 334 -10.61 -2.47 -19.82
CA GLU A 334 -10.57 -3.85 -20.35
C GLU A 334 -9.62 -4.77 -19.60
N VAL A 335 -8.70 -4.23 -18.79
CA VAL A 335 -7.74 -5.01 -18.00
C VAL A 335 -8.26 -5.15 -16.58
N TYR A 336 -8.44 -6.39 -16.14
CA TYR A 336 -8.83 -6.74 -14.77
C TYR A 336 -7.69 -7.49 -14.07
N PRO A 337 -7.58 -7.43 -12.74
CA PRO A 337 -6.43 -7.98 -12.02
C PRO A 337 -6.50 -9.51 -11.99
N ASP A 338 -5.42 -10.18 -12.35
CA ASP A 338 -5.34 -11.64 -12.32
C ASP A 338 -4.59 -12.18 -11.11
N TYR A 339 -5.33 -12.75 -10.16
CA TYR A 339 -4.83 -13.32 -8.92
C TYR A 339 -4.58 -14.84 -8.98
N ARG A 340 -4.67 -15.46 -10.17
CA ARG A 340 -4.41 -16.90 -10.34
C ARG A 340 -3.00 -17.27 -9.90
N GLY A 341 -2.92 -18.36 -9.13
CA GLY A 341 -1.65 -18.93 -8.67
C GLY A 341 -1.08 -18.26 -7.41
N ILE A 342 -1.73 -17.25 -6.84
CA ILE A 342 -1.29 -16.64 -5.60
C ILE A 342 -1.56 -17.58 -4.42
N PRO A 343 -0.53 -17.90 -3.61
CA PRO A 343 -0.70 -18.67 -2.39
C PRO A 343 -1.24 -17.79 -1.26
N PHE A 344 -2.53 -17.48 -1.31
CA PHE A 344 -3.20 -16.63 -0.32
C PHE A 344 -3.04 -17.13 1.13
N ASP A 345 -2.83 -18.43 1.31
CA ASP A 345 -2.55 -19.07 2.60
C ASP A 345 -1.20 -18.69 3.22
N ARG A 346 -0.30 -18.05 2.46
CA ARG A 346 0.96 -17.49 2.98
C ARG A 346 0.76 -16.14 3.65
N TYR A 347 -0.26 -15.37 3.29
CA TYR A 347 -0.52 -14.06 3.88
C TYR A 347 -1.08 -14.21 5.30
N ILE A 348 -0.63 -13.34 6.21
CA ILE A 348 -1.05 -13.32 7.60
C ILE A 348 -2.20 -12.33 7.80
N LEU A 349 -3.02 -12.56 8.82
CA LEU A 349 -4.10 -11.67 9.22
C LEU A 349 -3.73 -11.01 10.55
N PRO A 350 -2.91 -9.94 10.53
CA PRO A 350 -2.60 -9.20 11.74
C PRO A 350 -3.88 -8.56 12.29
N VAL A 351 -3.91 -8.30 13.59
CA VAL A 351 -5.03 -7.67 14.29
C VAL A 351 -4.48 -6.62 15.23
N ASP A 352 -4.78 -5.36 14.92
CA ASP A 352 -4.31 -4.22 15.71
C ASP A 352 -5.33 -3.82 16.78
N ASP A 353 -6.62 -4.04 16.54
CA ASP A 353 -7.70 -3.75 17.49
C ASP A 353 -8.97 -4.60 17.27
N THR A 354 -9.95 -4.43 18.15
CA THR A 354 -11.24 -5.14 18.12
C THR A 354 -12.33 -4.42 17.30
N ASN A 355 -12.05 -3.26 16.72
CA ASN A 355 -13.05 -2.46 16.02
C ASN A 355 -13.46 -3.17 14.71
N PRO A 356 -14.77 -3.46 14.49
CA PRO A 356 -15.22 -4.20 13.31
C PRO A 356 -14.85 -3.53 11.99
N MET A 357 -14.86 -2.20 11.93
CA MET A 357 -14.50 -1.45 10.72
C MET A 357 -12.99 -1.56 10.46
N HIS A 358 -12.14 -1.41 11.47
CA HIS A 358 -10.69 -1.57 11.30
C HIS A 358 -10.28 -3.00 10.90
N ARG A 359 -10.96 -4.02 11.41
CA ARG A 359 -10.74 -5.42 11.04
C ARG A 359 -10.97 -5.70 9.56
N LEU A 360 -11.73 -4.87 8.83
CA LEU A 360 -11.81 -4.98 7.36
C LEU A 360 -10.44 -4.76 6.68
N TRP A 361 -9.58 -3.89 7.20
CA TRP A 361 -8.25 -3.69 6.60
C TRP A 361 -7.27 -4.83 6.88
N THR A 362 -7.47 -5.61 7.94
CA THR A 362 -6.43 -6.47 8.50
C THR A 362 -6.79 -7.96 8.52
N GLU A 363 -8.06 -8.31 8.73
CA GLU A 363 -8.51 -9.70 8.90
C GLU A 363 -9.15 -10.35 7.66
N GLY A 364 -9.34 -9.58 6.59
CA GLY A 364 -9.78 -10.14 5.32
C GLY A 364 -8.63 -10.41 4.36
N ARG A 365 -8.72 -11.53 3.64
CA ARG A 365 -8.01 -11.70 2.37
C ARG A 365 -8.88 -11.06 1.29
N TRP A 366 -8.39 -9.99 0.68
CA TRP A 366 -9.15 -9.21 -0.28
C TRP A 366 -8.53 -9.30 -1.67
N LEU A 367 -9.33 -9.69 -2.66
CA LEU A 367 -9.03 -9.38 -4.05
C LEU A 367 -9.23 -7.87 -4.23
N LYS A 368 -8.27 -7.16 -4.79
CA LYS A 368 -8.35 -5.70 -4.93
C LYS A 368 -8.75 -5.33 -6.35
N ALA A 369 -9.75 -4.49 -6.49
CA ALA A 369 -10.20 -4.01 -7.80
C ALA A 369 -10.67 -2.56 -7.69
N TYR A 370 -10.88 -1.90 -8.82
CA TYR A 370 -11.52 -0.58 -8.83
C TYR A 370 -12.71 -0.58 -9.79
N LEU A 371 -13.72 0.23 -9.48
CA LEU A 371 -14.86 0.51 -10.35
C LEU A 371 -14.60 1.70 -11.28
N ALA A 372 -13.66 2.55 -10.92
CA ALA A 372 -13.14 3.64 -11.74
C ALA A 372 -11.68 3.95 -11.38
N HIS A 373 -10.91 4.34 -12.39
CA HIS A 373 -9.68 5.10 -12.17
C HIS A 373 -10.03 6.59 -12.06
N GLY A 374 -9.32 7.36 -11.23
CA GLY A 374 -9.63 8.77 -11.04
C GLY A 374 -10.80 9.00 -10.08
N CYS A 375 -10.96 10.26 -9.68
CA CYS A 375 -12.08 10.72 -8.87
C CYS A 375 -13.01 11.58 -9.74
N TYR A 376 -14.30 11.22 -9.81
CA TYR A 376 -15.27 11.99 -10.59
C TYR A 376 -15.46 13.42 -10.05
N TRP A 377 -15.17 13.67 -8.76
CA TRP A 377 -15.26 15.01 -8.17
C TRP A 377 -14.07 15.91 -8.55
N HIS A 378 -12.83 15.40 -8.46
CA HIS A 378 -11.56 16.06 -8.82
C HIS A 378 -11.37 17.54 -8.40
N ALA A 379 -12.09 18.01 -7.37
CA ALA A 379 -12.14 19.43 -6.99
C ALA A 379 -11.90 19.68 -5.50
N CYS A 380 -11.51 18.68 -4.72
CA CYS A 380 -11.10 18.88 -3.33
C CYS A 380 -9.86 19.78 -3.26
N ALA A 381 -9.82 20.71 -2.30
CA ALA A 381 -8.73 21.67 -2.19
C ALA A 381 -7.36 21.01 -1.93
N PHE A 382 -7.36 19.95 -1.13
CA PHE A 382 -6.18 19.29 -0.55
C PHE A 382 -5.71 18.06 -1.35
N CYS A 383 -6.57 17.43 -2.16
CA CYS A 383 -6.19 16.28 -2.99
C CYS A 383 -5.26 16.72 -4.12
N ASP A 384 -4.43 15.80 -4.64
CA ASP A 384 -3.55 15.99 -5.80
C ASP A 384 -4.30 16.09 -7.14
N VAL A 385 -5.23 17.04 -7.25
CA VAL A 385 -6.13 17.23 -8.40
C VAL A 385 -5.41 17.49 -9.73
N GLN A 386 -4.09 17.69 -9.72
CA GLN A 386 -3.28 17.86 -10.93
C GLN A 386 -2.76 16.53 -11.50
N LEU A 387 -2.74 15.45 -10.72
CA LEU A 387 -2.24 14.13 -11.12
C LEU A 387 -3.32 13.26 -11.76
N ASP A 388 -2.92 12.31 -12.62
CA ASP A 388 -3.85 11.48 -13.40
C ASP A 388 -4.72 10.59 -12.51
N TYR A 389 -4.15 10.04 -11.43
CA TYR A 389 -4.90 9.18 -10.51
C TYR A 389 -6.09 9.87 -9.83
N ILE A 390 -6.14 11.21 -9.83
CA ILE A 390 -7.31 11.99 -9.38
C ILE A 390 -8.10 12.53 -10.58
N ARG A 391 -7.47 13.23 -11.52
CA ARG A 391 -8.18 13.98 -12.57
C ARG A 391 -8.63 13.11 -13.75
N GLY A 392 -7.98 11.98 -13.97
CA GLY A 392 -8.19 11.07 -15.10
C GLY A 392 -9.41 10.19 -14.92
N PHE A 393 -10.56 10.72 -14.54
CA PHE A 393 -11.73 9.88 -14.24
C PHE A 393 -12.12 9.00 -15.44
N GLN A 394 -12.08 7.69 -15.23
CA GLN A 394 -12.42 6.67 -16.22
C GLN A 394 -13.16 5.51 -15.53
N PRO A 395 -14.49 5.40 -15.68
CA PRO A 395 -15.24 4.28 -15.14
C PRO A 395 -14.93 2.98 -15.89
N VAL A 396 -15.07 1.86 -15.18
CA VAL A 396 -14.93 0.49 -15.68
C VAL A 396 -16.32 -0.10 -15.95
N PRO A 397 -16.51 -0.86 -17.04
CA PRO A 397 -17.73 -1.66 -17.23
C PRO A 397 -17.92 -2.66 -16.07
N VAL A 398 -19.01 -2.52 -15.31
CA VAL A 398 -19.19 -3.27 -14.06
C VAL A 398 -19.53 -4.74 -14.32
N GLU A 399 -20.40 -5.06 -15.29
CA GLU A 399 -20.78 -6.45 -15.57
C GLU A 399 -19.59 -7.35 -15.97
N PRO A 400 -18.70 -6.96 -16.91
CA PRO A 400 -17.52 -7.76 -17.22
C PRO A 400 -16.56 -7.88 -16.02
N LEU A 401 -16.35 -6.81 -15.27
CA LEU A 401 -15.53 -6.84 -14.06
C LEU A 401 -16.12 -7.81 -13.02
N PHE A 402 -17.42 -7.77 -12.78
CA PHE A 402 -18.11 -8.68 -11.86
C PHE A 402 -17.91 -10.15 -12.26
N LYS A 403 -18.12 -10.48 -13.55
CA LYS A 403 -17.88 -11.84 -14.06
C LYS A 403 -16.43 -12.27 -13.84
N HIS A 404 -15.47 -11.38 -14.09
CA HIS A 404 -14.06 -11.66 -13.83
C HIS A 404 -13.78 -11.89 -12.35
N LEU A 405 -14.29 -11.04 -11.46
CA LEU A 405 -14.10 -11.19 -10.01
C LEU A 405 -14.71 -12.48 -9.46
N VAL A 406 -15.87 -12.92 -9.98
CA VAL A 406 -16.45 -14.23 -9.62
C VAL A 406 -15.52 -15.37 -10.05
N GLN A 407 -14.91 -15.29 -11.24
CA GLN A 407 -13.93 -16.31 -11.69
C GLN A 407 -12.68 -16.31 -10.80
N GLN A 408 -12.14 -15.14 -10.47
CA GLN A 408 -11.00 -15.01 -9.57
C GLN A 408 -11.33 -15.57 -8.18
N ALA A 409 -12.53 -15.29 -7.66
CA ALA A 409 -12.99 -15.82 -6.39
C ALA A 409 -13.11 -17.35 -6.40
N GLN A 410 -13.63 -17.93 -7.48
CA GLN A 410 -13.68 -19.39 -7.64
C GLN A 410 -12.29 -20.02 -7.73
N GLY A 411 -11.37 -19.41 -8.46
CA GLY A 411 -10.01 -19.93 -8.63
C GLY A 411 -9.11 -19.81 -7.40
N THR A 412 -9.34 -18.78 -6.57
CA THR A 412 -8.52 -18.50 -5.38
C THR A 412 -9.16 -18.96 -4.08
N GLY A 413 -10.48 -19.21 -4.07
CA GLY A 413 -11.27 -19.42 -2.87
C GLY A 413 -11.58 -18.15 -2.07
N ILE A 414 -11.15 -16.97 -2.55
CA ILE A 414 -11.32 -15.69 -1.86
C ILE A 414 -12.55 -14.96 -2.40
N ARG A 415 -13.53 -14.67 -1.54
CA ARG A 415 -14.79 -14.00 -1.93
C ARG A 415 -14.83 -12.51 -1.59
N GLY A 416 -13.89 -12.04 -0.77
CA GLY A 416 -13.80 -10.65 -0.35
C GLY A 416 -13.17 -9.79 -1.45
N ILE A 417 -13.82 -8.68 -1.80
CA ILE A 417 -13.29 -7.64 -2.67
C ILE A 417 -13.03 -6.36 -1.86
N HIS A 418 -11.84 -5.78 -2.00
CA HIS A 418 -11.57 -4.42 -1.54
C HIS A 418 -11.52 -3.50 -2.77
N LEU A 419 -12.47 -2.58 -2.85
CA LEU A 419 -12.56 -1.56 -3.87
C LEU A 419 -11.57 -0.43 -3.54
N VAL A 420 -10.50 -0.34 -4.33
CA VAL A 420 -9.37 0.58 -4.13
C VAL A 420 -9.53 1.89 -4.91
N ASP A 421 -10.75 2.22 -5.30
CA ASP A 421 -11.10 3.49 -5.94
C ASP A 421 -10.68 4.69 -5.06
N GLU A 422 -10.39 5.82 -5.70
CA GLU A 422 -10.26 7.11 -5.00
C GLU A 422 -11.63 7.55 -4.42
N ALA A 423 -12.69 7.29 -5.18
CA ALA A 423 -14.07 7.41 -4.74
C ALA A 423 -14.95 6.53 -5.65
N ALA A 424 -15.38 5.38 -5.15
CA ALA A 424 -16.22 4.46 -5.91
C ALA A 424 -17.55 5.15 -6.33
N PRO A 425 -17.91 5.16 -7.63
CA PRO A 425 -19.14 5.80 -8.08
C PRO A 425 -20.38 5.07 -7.56
N VAL A 426 -21.37 5.80 -7.04
CA VAL A 426 -22.60 5.22 -6.48
C VAL A 426 -23.35 4.37 -7.51
N ALA A 427 -23.41 4.83 -8.77
CA ALA A 427 -24.05 4.09 -9.85
C ALA A 427 -23.37 2.72 -10.10
N SER A 428 -22.04 2.68 -10.09
CA SER A 428 -21.27 1.45 -10.25
C SER A 428 -21.44 0.50 -9.06
N LEU A 429 -21.52 1.04 -7.84
CA LEU A 429 -21.80 0.25 -6.63
C LEU A 429 -23.20 -0.37 -6.67
N ILE A 430 -24.21 0.38 -7.12
CA ILE A 430 -25.58 -0.12 -7.31
C ILE A 430 -25.61 -1.25 -8.34
N GLU A 431 -24.96 -1.05 -9.49
CA GLU A 431 -24.88 -2.08 -10.54
C GLU A 431 -24.18 -3.34 -10.03
N LEU A 432 -23.05 -3.20 -9.33
CA LEU A 432 -22.32 -4.32 -8.73
C LEU A 432 -23.18 -5.07 -7.70
N ALA A 433 -23.88 -4.34 -6.83
CA ALA A 433 -24.77 -4.91 -5.81
C ALA A 433 -25.93 -5.70 -6.44
N LEU A 434 -26.55 -5.18 -7.50
CA LEU A 434 -27.62 -5.86 -8.24
C LEU A 434 -27.10 -7.15 -8.90
N LEU A 435 -26.00 -7.07 -9.64
CA LEU A 435 -25.37 -8.24 -10.28
C LEU A 435 -24.98 -9.32 -9.26
N ASN A 436 -24.38 -8.91 -8.13
CA ASN A 436 -23.97 -9.83 -7.09
C ASN A 436 -25.18 -10.50 -6.41
N ARG A 437 -26.25 -9.73 -6.12
CA ARG A 437 -27.48 -10.27 -5.56
C ARG A 437 -28.15 -11.27 -6.51
N ASP A 438 -28.29 -10.91 -7.78
CA ASP A 438 -28.94 -11.74 -8.78
C ASP A 438 -28.15 -13.05 -9.06
N ALA A 439 -26.84 -13.03 -8.81
CA ALA A 439 -25.98 -14.22 -8.86
C ALA A 439 -25.94 -15.04 -7.55
N GLY A 440 -26.71 -14.67 -6.52
CA GLY A 440 -26.75 -15.39 -5.25
C GLY A 440 -25.63 -15.03 -4.26
N LEU A 441 -25.16 -13.79 -4.30
CA LEU A 441 -24.12 -13.23 -3.42
C LEU A 441 -22.80 -14.00 -3.41
N PRO A 442 -22.17 -14.28 -4.57
CA PRO A 442 -20.87 -14.92 -4.61
C PRO A 442 -19.75 -14.09 -3.98
N LEU A 443 -19.89 -12.76 -3.92
CA LEU A 443 -18.87 -11.82 -3.44
C LEU A 443 -19.38 -10.99 -2.25
N THR A 444 -18.43 -10.47 -1.46
CA THR A 444 -18.68 -9.42 -0.47
C THR A 444 -17.64 -8.33 -0.64
N PHE A 445 -18.01 -7.06 -0.50
CA PHE A 445 -17.11 -5.96 -0.83
C PHE A 445 -17.18 -4.79 0.14
N TRP A 446 -16.12 -3.99 0.16
CA TRP A 446 -16.03 -2.71 0.87
C TRP A 446 -15.03 -1.81 0.16
N GLY A 447 -15.03 -0.52 0.45
CA GLY A 447 -14.02 0.38 -0.08
C GLY A 447 -14.32 1.85 0.09
N ASN A 448 -13.59 2.68 -0.64
CA ASN A 448 -13.65 4.13 -0.48
C ASN A 448 -14.80 4.76 -1.28
N ILE A 449 -15.53 5.67 -0.65
CA ILE A 449 -16.57 6.49 -1.26
C ILE A 449 -16.38 7.96 -0.89
N ARG A 450 -16.99 8.83 -1.69
CA ARG A 450 -17.30 10.19 -1.25
C ARG A 450 -18.75 10.20 -0.78
N PHE A 451 -19.03 10.77 0.39
CA PHE A 451 -20.41 10.93 0.86
C PHE A 451 -21.19 11.81 -0.13
N GLU A 452 -22.43 11.45 -0.43
CA GLU A 452 -23.24 12.09 -1.46
C GLU A 452 -24.73 11.87 -1.19
N ARG A 453 -25.58 12.78 -1.70
CA ARG A 453 -27.05 12.69 -1.58
C ARG A 453 -27.65 11.42 -2.18
N ALA A 454 -26.93 10.76 -3.08
CA ALA A 454 -27.38 9.53 -3.71
C ALA A 454 -27.43 8.34 -2.72
N PHE A 455 -26.71 8.40 -1.60
CA PHE A 455 -26.77 7.39 -0.53
C PHE A 455 -28.01 7.59 0.33
N THR A 456 -29.17 7.28 -0.25
CA THR A 456 -30.46 7.21 0.45
C THR A 456 -30.60 5.90 1.23
N PRO A 457 -31.56 5.79 2.18
CA PRO A 457 -31.84 4.54 2.88
C PRO A 457 -32.10 3.34 1.95
N ASP A 458 -32.86 3.53 0.87
CA ASP A 458 -33.13 2.46 -0.10
C ASP A 458 -31.87 2.02 -0.85
N VAL A 459 -31.00 2.97 -1.20
CA VAL A 459 -29.70 2.68 -1.83
C VAL A 459 -28.80 1.94 -0.85
N ALA A 460 -28.68 2.39 0.39
CA ALA A 460 -27.87 1.72 1.41
C ALA A 460 -28.37 0.29 1.68
N ALA A 461 -29.69 0.09 1.79
CA ALA A 461 -30.30 -1.23 1.94
C ALA A 461 -30.04 -2.13 0.73
N LEU A 462 -30.12 -1.60 -0.49
CA LEU A 462 -29.76 -2.33 -1.71
C LEU A 462 -28.29 -2.75 -1.71
N LEU A 463 -27.39 -1.83 -1.36
CA LEU A 463 -25.95 -2.09 -1.32
C LEU A 463 -25.61 -3.17 -0.29
N ALA A 464 -26.18 -3.08 0.92
CA ALA A 464 -26.03 -4.09 1.97
C ALA A 464 -26.55 -5.47 1.50
N ALA A 465 -27.77 -5.51 0.93
CA ALA A 465 -28.37 -6.72 0.39
C ALA A 465 -27.60 -7.29 -0.82
N GLY A 466 -26.81 -6.45 -1.50
CA GLY A 466 -25.91 -6.82 -2.59
C GLY A 466 -24.48 -7.13 -2.15
N GLY A 467 -24.17 -7.15 -0.85
CA GLY A 467 -22.88 -7.60 -0.32
C GLY A 467 -21.89 -6.50 0.09
N LEU A 468 -22.30 -5.23 0.15
CA LEU A 468 -21.47 -4.15 0.71
C LEU A 468 -21.39 -4.27 2.24
N LEU A 469 -20.17 -4.44 2.78
CA LEU A 469 -19.91 -4.62 4.21
C LEU A 469 -19.60 -3.31 4.92
N GLY A 470 -18.88 -2.41 4.23
CA GLY A 470 -18.38 -1.18 4.83
C GLY A 470 -17.91 -0.17 3.80
N VAL A 471 -17.83 1.08 4.24
CA VAL A 471 -17.36 2.21 3.46
C VAL A 471 -16.41 3.07 4.27
N SER A 472 -15.41 3.61 3.59
CA SER A 472 -14.53 4.66 4.10
C SER A 472 -14.76 5.93 3.29
N GLY A 473 -15.01 7.05 3.95
CA GLY A 473 -15.28 8.31 3.26
C GLY A 473 -14.78 9.53 4.02
N GLY A 474 -14.36 10.56 3.28
CA GLY A 474 -13.90 11.81 3.87
C GLY A 474 -15.03 12.72 4.34
N ILE A 475 -15.02 13.07 5.62
CA ILE A 475 -15.80 14.19 6.20
C ILE A 475 -14.94 15.47 6.21
N GLU A 476 -13.63 15.31 6.44
CA GLU A 476 -12.58 16.35 6.57
C GLU A 476 -12.77 17.33 7.72
N VAL A 477 -13.46 18.45 7.48
CA VAL A 477 -13.68 19.51 8.47
C VAL A 477 -15.17 19.54 8.75
N ALA A 478 -15.54 19.02 9.92
CA ALA A 478 -16.92 18.92 10.36
C ALA A 478 -17.47 20.28 10.87
N SER A 479 -17.18 21.38 10.16
CA SER A 479 -17.72 22.72 10.40
C SER A 479 -18.32 23.28 9.11
N GLU A 480 -19.40 24.07 9.21
CA GLU A 480 -20.08 24.60 8.02
C GLU A 480 -19.16 25.50 7.17
N ALA A 481 -18.27 26.27 7.83
CA ALA A 481 -17.24 27.06 7.18
C ALA A 481 -16.21 26.15 6.45
N GLY A 482 -15.78 25.06 7.09
CA GLY A 482 -14.87 24.07 6.52
C GLY A 482 -15.42 23.38 5.27
N PHE A 483 -16.68 22.95 5.27
CA PHE A 483 -17.31 22.31 4.10
C PHE A 483 -17.31 23.22 2.86
N LYS A 484 -17.61 24.51 3.04
CA LYS A 484 -17.57 25.51 1.96
C LYS A 484 -16.13 25.71 1.47
N ARG A 485 -15.15 25.79 2.38
CA ARG A 485 -13.72 26.01 2.10
C ARG A 485 -13.08 24.89 1.27
N LEU A 486 -13.35 23.64 1.64
CA LEU A 486 -12.73 22.47 1.01
C LEU A 486 -13.27 22.21 -0.40
N GLY A 487 -14.45 22.75 -0.72
CA GLY A 487 -15.08 22.58 -2.02
C GLY A 487 -15.43 21.13 -2.30
N LYS A 488 -16.08 20.45 -1.33
CA LYS A 488 -16.54 19.06 -1.49
C LYS A 488 -17.89 18.92 -2.18
N GLY A 489 -18.66 20.00 -2.33
CA GLY A 489 -19.97 19.98 -2.98
C GLY A 489 -21.09 19.30 -2.19
N ILE A 490 -20.86 18.96 -0.91
CA ILE A 490 -21.84 18.39 0.03
C ILE A 490 -21.79 19.17 1.35
N GLY A 491 -22.88 19.20 2.10
CA GLY A 491 -22.94 19.77 3.45
C GLY A 491 -22.95 18.70 4.55
N LEU A 492 -22.84 19.14 5.82
CA LEU A 492 -22.90 18.25 6.99
C LEU A 492 -24.20 17.43 7.02
N THR A 493 -25.34 18.02 6.65
CA THR A 493 -26.62 17.30 6.59
C THR A 493 -26.60 16.15 5.57
N ASP A 494 -25.94 16.33 4.42
CA ASP A 494 -25.82 15.29 3.40
C ASP A 494 -24.96 14.13 3.93
N VAL A 495 -23.86 14.45 4.64
CA VAL A 495 -22.99 13.46 5.29
C VAL A 495 -23.75 12.69 6.37
N VAL A 496 -24.41 13.40 7.29
CA VAL A 496 -25.20 12.78 8.37
C VAL A 496 -26.29 11.87 7.81
N SER A 497 -26.98 12.30 6.76
CA SER A 497 -28.04 11.50 6.11
C SER A 497 -27.47 10.23 5.48
N SER A 498 -26.30 10.33 4.81
CA SER A 498 -25.62 9.17 4.22
C SER A 498 -25.15 8.18 5.29
N CYS A 499 -24.54 8.69 6.37
CA CYS A 499 -24.13 7.86 7.51
C CYS A 499 -25.33 7.16 8.15
N ALA A 500 -26.43 7.89 8.39
CA ALA A 500 -27.65 7.29 8.94
C ALA A 500 -28.17 6.16 8.05
N ALA A 501 -28.24 6.38 6.73
CA ALA A 501 -28.65 5.35 5.77
C ALA A 501 -27.75 4.11 5.82
N PHE A 502 -26.41 4.29 5.87
CA PHE A 502 -25.48 3.17 6.00
C PHE A 502 -25.67 2.40 7.30
N LYS A 503 -25.82 3.11 8.42
CA LYS A 503 -25.99 2.49 9.73
C LYS A 503 -27.31 1.74 9.88
N GLU A 504 -28.40 2.29 9.36
CA GLU A 504 -29.70 1.61 9.29
C GLU A 504 -29.63 0.32 8.46
N ALA A 505 -28.81 0.31 7.40
CA ALA A 505 -28.57 -0.87 6.57
C ALA A 505 -27.54 -1.87 7.14
N GLY A 506 -26.89 -1.55 8.27
CA GLY A 506 -25.85 -2.38 8.88
C GLY A 506 -24.47 -2.29 8.21
N ILE A 507 -24.24 -1.27 7.38
CA ILE A 507 -22.96 -1.03 6.71
C ILE A 507 -22.01 -0.33 7.68
N LEU A 508 -20.78 -0.84 7.80
CA LEU A 508 -19.74 -0.22 8.61
C LEU A 508 -19.25 1.08 7.95
N THR A 509 -19.06 2.15 8.73
CA THR A 509 -18.74 3.48 8.22
C THR A 509 -17.50 4.04 8.91
N HIS A 510 -16.46 4.29 8.12
CA HIS A 510 -15.24 4.98 8.56
C HIS A 510 -15.19 6.41 8.03
N ALA A 511 -14.79 7.35 8.89
CA ALA A 511 -14.64 8.76 8.55
C ALA A 511 -13.18 9.21 8.49
N TYR A 512 -12.75 9.77 7.36
CA TYR A 512 -11.50 10.55 7.29
C TYR A 512 -11.76 12.02 7.65
N LEU A 513 -10.95 12.56 8.55
CA LEU A 513 -10.99 13.96 8.98
C LEU A 513 -9.61 14.62 8.88
N ILE A 514 -9.61 15.93 8.67
CA ILE A 514 -8.41 16.76 8.59
C ILE A 514 -8.50 17.84 9.69
N PHE A 515 -7.45 18.03 10.47
CA PHE A 515 -7.29 19.20 11.36
C PHE A 515 -6.04 20.01 11.05
N GLY A 516 -5.97 21.21 11.63
CA GLY A 516 -4.81 22.09 11.47
C GLY A 516 -4.69 22.57 10.03
N TYR A 517 -5.82 22.74 9.36
CA TYR A 517 -5.84 23.38 8.05
C TYR A 517 -5.34 24.83 8.20
N TRP A 518 -4.69 25.37 7.16
CA TRP A 518 -3.81 26.53 7.31
C TRP A 518 -4.49 27.83 7.78
N ASP A 519 -5.79 27.96 7.58
CA ASP A 519 -6.64 29.08 8.03
C ASP A 519 -7.73 28.64 9.02
N GLN A 520 -7.56 27.47 9.65
CA GLN A 520 -8.44 26.96 10.69
C GLN A 520 -8.04 27.55 12.05
N ASP A 521 -9.01 28.14 12.77
CA ASP A 521 -8.79 28.62 14.13
C ASP A 521 -9.06 27.53 15.19
N GLU A 522 -8.75 27.85 16.45
CA GLU A 522 -8.93 26.93 17.58
C GLU A 522 -10.41 26.53 17.78
N GLN A 523 -11.33 27.48 17.59
CA GLN A 523 -12.76 27.23 17.77
C GLN A 523 -13.28 26.26 16.69
N GLU A 524 -12.86 26.42 15.44
CA GLU A 524 -13.20 25.50 14.34
C GLU A 524 -12.69 24.08 14.60
N ILE A 525 -11.53 23.91 15.24
CA ILE A 525 -11.00 22.60 15.64
C ILE A 525 -11.87 21.98 16.73
N ILE A 526 -12.23 22.77 17.76
CA ILE A 526 -13.11 22.33 18.85
C ILE A 526 -14.48 21.93 18.31
N ASP A 527 -15.07 22.73 17.41
CA ASP A 527 -16.38 22.46 16.82
C ASP A 527 -16.36 21.20 15.94
N ALA A 528 -15.28 20.97 15.19
CA ALA A 528 -15.09 19.74 14.41
C ALA A 528 -14.94 18.51 15.33
N ALA A 529 -14.22 18.63 16.44
CA ALA A 529 -14.07 17.57 17.44
C ALA A 529 -15.42 17.23 18.11
N GLU A 530 -16.20 18.24 18.48
CA GLU A 530 -17.52 18.05 19.07
C GLU A 530 -18.50 17.43 18.07
N THR A 531 -18.47 17.83 16.81
CA THR A 531 -19.28 17.19 15.76
C THR A 531 -18.89 15.73 15.59
N LEU A 532 -17.59 15.41 15.56
CA LEU A 532 -17.13 14.02 15.51
C LEU A 532 -17.61 13.21 16.72
N ARG A 533 -17.51 13.78 17.93
CA ARG A 533 -18.02 13.15 19.15
C ARG A 533 -19.52 12.88 19.07
N GLN A 534 -20.30 13.79 18.49
CA GLN A 534 -21.74 13.63 18.28
C GLN A 534 -22.05 12.53 17.26
N LEU A 535 -21.29 12.41 16.18
CA LEU A 535 -21.43 11.32 15.20
C LEU A 535 -21.20 9.94 15.87
N PHE A 536 -20.17 9.81 16.70
CA PHE A 536 -19.94 8.59 17.48
C PHE A 536 -21.06 8.34 18.50
N ALA A 537 -21.47 9.36 19.25
CA ALA A 537 -22.52 9.24 20.26
C ALA A 537 -23.88 8.85 19.65
N ALA A 538 -24.16 9.29 18.43
CA ALA A 538 -25.33 8.91 17.65
C ALA A 538 -25.18 7.55 16.94
N GLY A 539 -24.01 6.91 17.01
CA GLY A 539 -23.72 5.64 16.34
C GLY A 539 -23.67 5.74 14.81
N LEU A 540 -23.42 6.94 14.26
CA LEU A 540 -23.42 7.21 12.82
C LEU A 540 -22.14 6.76 12.11
N ILE A 541 -21.06 6.54 12.85
CA ILE A 541 -19.77 6.07 12.34
C ILE A 541 -19.21 5.01 13.31
N ASP A 542 -18.45 4.06 12.77
CA ASP A 542 -17.84 2.96 13.53
C ASP A 542 -16.39 3.25 13.88
N SER A 543 -15.72 4.05 13.04
CA SER A 543 -14.36 4.52 13.30
C SER A 543 -14.04 5.81 12.54
N ALA A 544 -12.95 6.46 12.93
CA ALA A 544 -12.48 7.67 12.28
C ALA A 544 -10.97 7.77 12.34
N PHE A 545 -10.38 8.37 11.31
CA PHE A 545 -8.97 8.75 11.29
C PHE A 545 -8.85 10.26 11.13
N TRP A 546 -8.33 10.92 12.16
CA TRP A 546 -8.16 12.37 12.20
C TRP A 546 -6.69 12.72 12.05
N HIS A 547 -6.31 13.22 10.88
CA HIS A 547 -4.92 13.52 10.55
C HIS A 547 -4.67 15.01 10.39
N LYS A 548 -3.43 15.41 10.66
CA LYS A 548 -2.99 16.79 10.46
C LYS A 548 -2.94 17.07 8.96
N PHE A 549 -3.43 18.23 8.56
CA PHE A 549 -3.31 18.71 7.19
C PHE A 549 -1.83 18.71 6.75
N VAL A 550 -1.57 18.13 5.60
CA VAL A 550 -0.29 18.18 4.90
C VAL A 550 -0.52 18.79 3.53
N LEU A 551 0.23 19.84 3.21
CA LEU A 551 0.15 20.50 1.91
C LEU A 551 0.89 19.66 0.87
N THR A 552 0.15 19.02 -0.04
CA THR A 552 0.75 18.27 -1.14
C THR A 552 1.04 19.17 -2.35
N ARG A 553 2.12 18.88 -3.08
CA ARG A 553 2.60 19.70 -4.22
C ARG A 553 1.62 19.77 -5.39
N HIS A 554 0.79 18.74 -5.55
CA HIS A 554 -0.13 18.66 -6.68
C HIS A 554 -1.56 19.06 -6.30
N SER A 555 -1.76 19.57 -5.07
CA SER A 555 -3.05 20.07 -4.62
C SER A 555 -3.49 21.37 -5.28
N ARG A 556 -4.80 21.66 -5.21
CA ARG A 556 -5.31 22.97 -5.64
C ARG A 556 -4.70 24.07 -4.76
N ILE A 557 -4.64 23.87 -3.44
CA ILE A 557 -4.11 24.87 -2.50
C ILE A 557 -2.67 25.24 -2.85
N TYR A 558 -1.81 24.26 -3.15
CA TYR A 558 -0.42 24.52 -3.50
C TYR A 558 -0.31 25.38 -4.77
N ARG A 559 -1.08 25.04 -5.81
CA ARG A 559 -1.14 25.87 -7.03
C ARG A 559 -1.65 27.28 -6.76
N GLU A 560 -2.61 27.44 -5.85
CA GLU A 560 -3.13 28.75 -5.45
C GLU A 560 -2.12 29.57 -4.65
N LEU A 561 -1.31 28.90 -3.82
CA LEU A 561 -0.16 29.48 -3.13
C LEU A 561 0.88 29.98 -4.13
N GLU A 562 1.26 29.18 -5.13
CA GLU A 562 2.20 29.58 -6.18
C GLU A 562 1.71 30.80 -6.99
N GLN A 563 0.39 30.97 -7.09
CA GLN A 563 -0.25 32.12 -7.73
C GLN A 563 -0.42 33.33 -6.80
N GLY A 564 0.06 33.25 -5.56
CA GLY A 564 0.00 34.32 -4.57
C GLY A 564 -1.40 34.54 -3.97
N ARG A 565 -2.30 33.56 -4.05
CA ARG A 565 -3.69 33.67 -3.53
C ARG A 565 -3.78 33.40 -2.02
N HIS A 566 -2.83 32.67 -1.44
CA HIS A 566 -2.79 32.32 -0.02
C HIS A 566 -1.55 32.92 0.64
N LYS A 567 -1.55 34.24 0.89
CA LYS A 567 -0.37 34.97 1.38
C LYS A 567 0.04 34.61 2.81
N ASP A 568 -0.92 34.15 3.61
CA ASP A 568 -0.72 33.80 5.02
C ASP A 568 -0.34 32.31 5.20
N LEU A 569 -0.39 31.52 4.12
CA LEU A 569 0.03 30.11 4.13
C LEU A 569 1.56 30.04 4.06
N ALA A 570 2.17 29.66 5.19
CA ALA A 570 3.60 29.37 5.28
C ALA A 570 3.85 27.86 5.13
N VAL A 571 4.74 27.47 4.21
CA VAL A 571 5.21 26.09 4.10
C VAL A 571 6.30 25.86 5.14
N ILE A 572 6.07 24.90 6.03
CA ILE A 572 7.04 24.47 7.04
C ILE A 572 7.62 23.15 6.54
N ASP A 573 8.94 23.14 6.27
CA ASP A 573 9.70 21.95 5.85
C ASP A 573 9.88 20.95 7.00
#